data_AF-A0A139MD77-F1
#
_entry.id   AF-A0A139MD77-F1
#
_cell.length_a   1.000
_cell.length_b   1.000
_cell.length_c   1.000
_cell.angle_alpha   90.00
_cell.angle_beta   90.00
_cell.angle_gamma   90.00
#
_symmetry.space_group_name_H-M   'P 1'
#
loop_
_entity.id
_entity.type
_entity.pdbx_description
1 polymer ?
#
loop_
_entity_poly.entity_id
_entity_poly.type
_entity_poly.pdbx_seq_one_letter_code
_entity_poly.pdbx_strand_id
1 'polypeptide(L)' 'MVKAKTKKELISFSEENWKKLCHLVDALPLEAQTATFGFGQEKGKEAHWGRDKCMPIFMSGKYFYKIL' A
#
# COMPACT_ATOMS: atom_id res chain seq x y z
N MET A 1 5.48 16.27 4.30
CA MET A 1 4.14 15.91 4.80
C MET A 1 3.99 16.52 6.18
N VAL A 2 2.97 17.36 6.42
CA VAL A 2 2.75 17.94 7.75
C VAL A 2 2.35 16.81 8.69
N LYS A 3 3.05 16.65 9.82
CA LYS A 3 2.63 15.68 10.84
C LYS A 3 1.32 16.16 11.45
N ALA A 4 0.31 15.29 11.45
CA ALA A 4 -0.92 15.54 12.19
C ALA A 4 -0.60 15.75 13.68
N LYS A 5 -1.18 16.79 14.28
CA LYS A 5 -1.04 17.14 15.70
C LYS A 5 -2.27 16.73 16.51
N THR A 6 -3.38 16.43 15.84
CA THR A 6 -4.62 15.97 16.47
C THR A 6 -5.16 14.69 15.85
N LYS A 7 -6.01 13.97 16.60
CA LYS A 7 -6.70 12.77 16.10
C LYS A 7 -7.52 13.06 14.84
N LYS A 8 -8.21 14.22 14.79
CA LYS A 8 -9.02 14.63 13.64
C LYS A 8 -8.16 14.85 12.39
N GLU A 9 -7.03 15.56 12.54
CA GLU A 9 -6.07 15.74 11.46
C GLU A 9 -5.48 14.40 10.99
N LEU A 10 -5.17 13.49 11.91
CA LEU A 10 -4.63 12.19 11.57
C LEU A 10 -5.61 11.38 10.72
N ILE A 11 -6.89 11.37 11.09
CA ILE A 11 -7.94 10.68 10.33
C ILE A 11 -8.07 11.32 8.94
N SER A 12 -8.20 12.65 8.86
CA SER A 12 -8.31 13.36 7.59
C SER A 12 -7.14 13.07 6.67
N PHE A 13 -5.91 13.20 7.17
CA PHE A 13 -4.70 12.94 6.39
C PHE A 13 -4.62 11.48 5.96
N SER A 14 -5.02 10.54 6.80
CA SER A 14 -5.04 9.11 6.47
C SER A 14 -6.04 8.83 5.33
N GLU A 15 -7.23 9.42 5.39
CA GLU A 15 -8.25 9.28 4.35
C GLU A 15 -7.83 9.93 3.02
N GLU A 16 -7.25 11.12 3.07
CA GLU A 16 -6.75 11.81 1.87
C GLU A 16 -5.60 11.05 1.22
N ASN A 17 -4.64 10.56 2.01
CA ASN A 17 -3.53 9.76 1.50
C ASN A 17 -4.00 8.41 0.96
N TRP A 18 -5.00 7.80 1.60
CA TRP A 18 -5.62 6.58 1.09
C TRP A 18 -6.27 6.79 -0.27
N LYS A 19 -7.08 7.85 -0.43
CA LYS A 19 -7.70 8.19 -1.73
C LYS A 19 -6.66 8.43 -2.83
N LYS A 20 -5.59 9.15 -2.51
CA LYS A 20 -4.47 9.37 -3.45
C LYS A 20 -3.80 8.06 -3.84
N LEU A 21 -3.56 7.17 -2.89
CA LEU A 21 -3.00 5.85 -3.16
C LEU A 21 -3.90 5.03 -4.08
N CYS A 22 -5.20 4.96 -3.81
CA CYS A 22 -6.16 4.27 -4.67
C CYS A 22 -6.13 4.83 -6.10
N HIS A 23 -6.22 6.15 -6.26
CA HIS A 23 -6.15 6.78 -7.59
C HIS A 23 -4.86 6.46 -8.35
N LEU A 24 -3.71 6.43 -7.66
CA LEU A 24 -2.45 6.07 -8.29
C LEU A 24 -2.44 4.60 -8.75
N VAL A 25 -3.02 3.70 -7.95
CA VAL A 25 -3.15 2.28 -8.32
C VAL A 25 -4.09 2.10 -9.50
N ASP A 26 -5.24 2.78 -9.50
CA ASP A 26 -6.23 2.70 -10.57
C ASP A 26 -5.71 3.29 -11.90
N ALA A 27 -4.81 4.27 -11.82
CA ALA A 27 -4.17 4.89 -12.98
C ALA A 27 -3.06 4.02 -13.61
N LEU A 28 -2.60 2.95 -12.96
CA LEU A 28 -1.59 2.06 -13.52
C LEU A 28 -2.19 1.19 -14.64
N PRO A 29 -1.46 0.93 -15.74
CA PRO A 29 -1.90 -0.04 -16.73
C PRO A 29 -1.99 -1.44 -16.11
N LEU A 30 -2.89 -2.28 -16.61
CA LEU A 30 -3.16 -3.62 -16.07
C LEU A 30 -1.90 -4.49 -15.96
N GLU A 31 -0.99 -4.36 -16.92
CA GLU A 31 0.33 -5.02 -16.91
C GLU A 31 1.16 -4.62 -15.70
N ALA A 32 1.19 -3.34 -15.34
CA ALA A 32 1.90 -2.84 -14.16
C ALA A 32 1.19 -3.19 -12.85
N GLN A 33 -0.15 -3.30 -12.85
CA GLN A 33 -0.90 -3.74 -11.68
C GLN A 33 -0.63 -5.22 -11.37
N THR A 34 -0.53 -6.05 -12.41
CA THR A 34 -0.32 -7.50 -12.28
C THR A 34 1.15 -7.91 -12.24
N ALA A 35 2.06 -6.97 -12.53
CA ALA A 35 3.50 -7.20 -12.51
C ALA A 35 3.97 -7.73 -11.15
N THR A 36 4.84 -8.72 -11.20
CA THR A 36 5.47 -9.26 -9.99
C THR A 36 6.49 -8.25 -9.48
N PHE A 37 6.37 -7.85 -8.22
CA PHE A 37 7.39 -7.02 -7.59
C PHE A 37 8.69 -7.81 -7.43
N GLY A 38 9.84 -7.18 -7.71
CA GLY A 38 11.16 -7.75 -7.47
C GLY A 38 11.57 -7.81 -5.98
N PHE A 39 10.61 -7.86 -5.06
CA PHE A 39 10.87 -7.87 -3.62
C PHE A 39 11.32 -9.25 -3.12
N GLY A 40 12.10 -9.28 -2.03
CA GLY A 40 12.54 -10.53 -1.40
C GLY A 40 13.86 -11.11 -1.92
N GLN A 41 14.57 -10.40 -2.80
CA GLN A 41 16.00 -10.64 -3.06
C GLN A 41 16.90 -10.01 -1.97
N GLU A 42 16.31 -9.15 -1.14
CA GLU A 42 16.93 -8.45 -0.03
C GLU A 42 17.30 -9.42 1.11
N LYS A 43 18.50 -9.30 1.68
CA LYS A 43 18.89 -10.02 2.90
C LYS A 43 18.55 -9.17 4.12
N GLY A 44 17.75 -9.67 5.06
CA GLY A 44 17.46 -8.99 6.34
C GLY A 44 15.97 -8.85 6.63
N LYS A 45 15.58 -7.77 7.34
CA LYS A 45 14.18 -7.53 7.77
C LYS A 45 13.19 -7.46 6.59
N GLU A 46 13.70 -7.15 5.41
CA GLU A 46 12.96 -6.93 4.17
C GLU A 46 12.73 -8.23 3.39
N ALA A 47 13.32 -9.35 3.83
CA ALA A 47 13.07 -10.67 3.25
C ALA A 47 11.57 -11.05 3.28
N HIS A 48 10.82 -10.51 4.24
CA HIS A 48 9.37 -10.74 4.32
C HIS A 48 8.56 -10.04 3.21
N TRP A 49 9.16 -9.14 2.42
CA TRP A 49 8.51 -8.44 1.31
C TRP A 49 8.25 -9.36 0.12
N GLY A 50 8.97 -10.49 0.00
CA GLY A 50 8.70 -11.50 -1.02
C GLY A 50 7.33 -12.21 -0.89
N ARG A 51 6.57 -11.93 0.19
CA ARG A 51 5.21 -12.44 0.38
C ARG A 51 4.19 -11.71 -0.50
N ASP A 52 4.38 -10.41 -0.72
CA ASP A 52 3.48 -9.60 -1.54
C ASP A 52 4.01 -9.59 -2.98
N LYS A 53 3.48 -10.51 -3.80
CA LYS A 53 4.02 -10.74 -5.14
C LYS A 53 3.57 -9.71 -6.17
N CYS A 54 2.39 -9.12 -6.03
CA CYS A 54 1.86 -8.11 -6.98
C CYS A 54 0.88 -7.15 -6.29
N MET A 55 0.54 -6.04 -6.95
CA MET A 55 -0.28 -4.96 -6.38
C MET A 55 -1.65 -5.45 -5.85
N PRO A 56 -2.39 -6.36 -6.52
CA PRO A 56 -3.63 -6.92 -5.98
C PRO A 56 -3.47 -7.68 -4.67
N ILE A 57 -2.38 -8.44 -4.51
CA ILE A 57 -2.10 -9.18 -3.26
C ILE A 57 -1.78 -8.20 -2.14
N PHE A 58 -0.95 -7.19 -2.43
CA PHE A 58 -0.62 -6.13 -1.49
C PHE A 58 -1.85 -5.33 -1.03
N MET A 59 -2.73 -4.98 -1.98
CA MET A 59 -3.98 -4.28 -1.67
C MET A 59 -4.92 -5.18 -0.88
N SER A 60 -5.08 -6.46 -1.26
CA SER A 60 -5.91 -7.44 -0.53
C SER A 60 -5.45 -7.62 0.92
N GLY A 61 -4.15 -7.67 1.17
CA GLY A 61 -3.60 -7.72 2.53
C GLY A 61 -4.01 -6.49 3.35
N LYS A 62 -3.93 -5.29 2.79
CA LYS A 62 -4.32 -4.04 3.47
C LYS A 62 -5.82 -3.91 3.70
N TYR A 63 -6.67 -4.39 2.79
CA TYR A 63 -8.12 -4.43 3.01
C TYR A 63 -8.50 -5.39 4.15
N PHE A 64 -7.77 -6.50 4.32
CA PHE A 64 -8.00 -7.45 5.40
C PHE A 64 -7.73 -6.84 6.80
N TYR A 65 -6.68 -6.02 6.95
CA TYR A 65 -6.39 -5.30 8.19
C TYR A 65 -7.37 -4.16 8.54
N LYS A 66 -8.28 -3.79 7.63
CA LYS A 66 -9.29 -2.75 7.87
C LYS A 66 -10.62 -3.32 8.36
N ILE A 67 -10.80 -4.65 8.32
CA ILE A 67 -12.04 -5.37 8.69
C ILE A 67 -11.93 -5.99 10.10
N LEU A 68 -10.75 -5.96 10.73
CA LEU A 68 -10.50 -6.35 12.12
C LEU A 68 -10.20 -5.10 12.96
#